data_AF-A0A8H5ZXR4-F1
#
_entry.id   AF-A0A8H5ZXR4-F1
#
_cell.length_a   1.000
_cell.length_b   1.000
_cell.length_c   1.000
_cell.angle_alpha   90.00
_cell.angle_beta   90.00
_cell.angle_gamma   90.00
#
_symmetry.space_group_name_H-M   'P 1'
#
loop_
_entity.id
_entity.type
_entity.pdbx_description
1 polymer ?
#
loop_
_entity_poly.entity_id
_entity_poly.type
_entity_poly.pdbx_seq_one_letter_code
_entity_poly.pdbx_strand_id
1 'polypeptide(L)'
;MDFYRDCHATQAWNVVRQVRIQPSEYLLDSYETLNAIHGVNQLAASEAALSNIASLSLEVYASVPQYASYACRSKRSQGQAENTDLSVVPQKDCNKVHTPSELLDCYTLIFPMYIAARSKAATVDQRQWVTYMLRYISDHFGIRNALLLAQLLDQNRDISP
;
A
#
# COMPACT_ATOMS: atom_id res chain seq x y z
N MET A 1 -10.44 10.76 8.05
CA MET A 1 -10.58 9.41 7.45
C MET A 1 -11.33 9.61 6.15
N ASP A 2 -10.69 9.40 5.02
CA ASP A 2 -11.35 9.51 3.73
C ASP A 2 -12.30 8.32 3.56
N PHE A 3 -13.58 8.62 3.38
CA PHE A 3 -14.60 7.63 3.15
C PHE A 3 -14.68 7.36 1.65
N TYR A 4 -13.96 6.36 1.17
CA TYR A 4 -13.97 6.06 -0.26
C TYR A 4 -15.21 5.25 -0.63
N ARG A 5 -16.15 5.89 -1.35
CA ARG A 5 -17.36 5.23 -1.87
C ARG A 5 -17.16 4.56 -3.24
N ASP A 6 -16.08 4.92 -3.95
CA ASP A 6 -15.79 4.48 -5.31
C ASP A 6 -14.36 3.91 -5.39
N CYS A 7 -14.23 2.65 -5.81
CA CYS A 7 -12.95 1.96 -5.93
C CYS A 7 -12.06 2.57 -7.02
N HIS A 8 -12.64 3.15 -8.08
CA HIS A 8 -11.89 3.80 -9.15
C HIS A 8 -11.30 5.13 -8.70
N ALA A 9 -12.08 5.93 -7.97
CA ALA A 9 -11.57 7.15 -7.35
C ALA A 9 -10.45 6.82 -6.36
N THR A 10 -10.61 5.77 -5.54
CA THR A 10 -9.58 5.29 -4.61
C THR A 10 -8.32 4.85 -5.33
N GLN A 11 -8.46 4.20 -6.48
CA GLN A 11 -7.33 3.74 -7.29
C GLN A 11 -6.54 4.94 -7.80
N ALA A 12 -7.23 5.95 -8.36
CA ALA A 12 -6.61 7.18 -8.79
C ALA A 12 -5.89 7.90 -7.62
N TRP A 13 -6.51 7.94 -6.45
CA TRP A 13 -5.87 8.48 -5.25
C TRP A 13 -4.63 7.69 -4.82
N ASN A 14 -4.65 6.37 -4.90
CA ASN A 14 -3.48 5.54 -4.59
C ASN A 14 -2.32 5.77 -5.57
N VAL A 15 -2.62 6.03 -6.85
CA VAL A 15 -1.60 6.46 -7.83
C VAL A 15 -1.02 7.82 -7.42
N VAL A 16 -1.86 8.80 -7.08
CA VAL A 16 -1.39 10.13 -6.63
C VAL A 16 -0.51 10.01 -5.38
N ARG A 17 -0.92 9.20 -4.39
CA ARG A 17 -0.14 8.95 -3.17
C ARG A 17 1.21 8.34 -3.49
N GLN A 18 1.23 7.29 -4.31
CA GLN A 18 2.45 6.64 -4.75
C GLN A 18 3.40 7.65 -5.43
N VAL A 19 2.88 8.45 -6.37
CA VAL A 19 3.66 9.47 -7.08
C VAL A 19 4.14 10.58 -6.15
N ARG A 20 3.47 10.87 -5.02
CA ARG A 20 3.94 11.88 -4.05
C ARG A 20 4.96 11.33 -3.04
N ILE A 21 4.90 10.03 -2.73
CA ILE A 21 5.90 9.37 -1.89
C ILE A 21 7.28 9.41 -2.58
N GLN A 22 7.36 9.11 -3.87
CA GLN A 22 8.64 8.98 -4.58
C GLN A 22 9.49 10.27 -4.62
N PRO A 23 8.96 11.47 -4.93
CA PRO A 23 9.70 12.72 -4.82
C PRO A 23 10.11 13.05 -3.39
N SER A 24 9.28 12.70 -2.40
CA SER A 24 9.61 12.93 -0.99
C SER A 24 10.81 12.07 -0.57
N GLU A 25 10.88 10.83 -1.02
CA GLU A 25 12.07 9.95 -0.87
C GLU A 25 13.31 10.57 -1.54
N TYR A 26 13.18 11.00 -2.80
CA TYR A 26 14.26 11.64 -3.53
C TYR A 26 14.79 12.91 -2.82
N LEU A 27 13.89 13.71 -2.23
CA LEU A 27 14.28 14.88 -1.46
C LEU A 27 15.05 14.49 -0.20
N LEU A 28 14.64 13.43 0.50
CA LEU A 28 15.39 12.91 1.67
C LEU A 28 16.81 12.50 1.29
N ASP A 29 16.99 11.73 0.21
CA ASP A 29 18.31 11.36 -0.31
C ASP A 29 19.15 12.60 -0.68
N SER A 30 18.52 13.59 -1.29
CA SER A 30 19.16 14.85 -1.68
C SER A 30 19.61 15.64 -0.45
N TYR A 31 18.80 15.70 0.60
CA TYR A 31 19.13 16.40 1.85
C TYR A 31 20.27 15.71 2.60
N GLU A 32 20.28 14.38 2.66
CA GLU A 32 21.40 13.62 3.22
C GLU A 32 22.70 13.90 2.47
N THR A 33 22.64 13.91 1.13
CA THR A 33 23.79 14.22 0.26
C THR A 33 24.29 15.64 0.47
N LEU A 34 23.40 16.64 0.52
CA LEU A 34 23.75 18.03 0.76
C LEU A 34 24.36 18.25 2.14
N ASN A 35 23.84 17.58 3.17
CA ASN A 35 24.41 17.63 4.51
C ASN A 35 25.83 17.03 4.53
N ALA A 36 26.05 15.91 3.83
CA ALA A 36 27.37 15.27 3.73
C ALA A 36 28.42 16.13 2.99
N ILE A 37 28.02 16.82 1.91
CA ILE A 37 28.95 17.61 1.08
C ILE A 37 29.17 19.02 1.65
N HIS A 38 28.09 19.69 2.08
CA HIS A 38 28.09 21.11 2.40
C HIS A 38 27.85 21.43 3.88
N GLY A 39 27.59 20.43 4.73
CA GLY A 39 27.23 20.62 6.15
C GLY A 39 25.90 21.35 6.35
N VAL A 40 25.06 21.43 5.31
CA VAL A 40 23.76 22.11 5.38
C VAL A 40 22.72 21.14 5.93
N ASN A 41 22.29 21.37 7.17
CA ASN A 41 21.25 20.56 7.80
C ASN A 41 19.84 21.05 7.39
N GLN A 42 19.12 20.21 6.65
CA GLN A 42 17.72 20.44 6.22
C GLN A 42 16.74 19.68 7.11
N LEU A 43 16.90 19.76 8.44
CA LEU A 43 16.14 18.96 9.40
C LEU A 43 14.62 19.15 9.23
N ALA A 44 14.14 20.40 9.24
CA ALA A 44 12.71 20.69 9.14
C ALA A 44 12.10 20.20 7.81
N ALA A 45 12.83 20.32 6.71
CA ALA A 45 12.39 19.82 5.40
C ALA A 45 12.37 18.27 5.36
N SER A 46 13.34 17.63 6.01
CA SER A 46 13.41 16.17 6.13
C SER A 46 12.26 15.62 6.98
N GLU A 47 11.97 16.25 8.12
CA GLU A 47 10.84 15.90 8.98
C GLU A 47 9.51 16.04 8.24
N ALA A 48 9.34 17.14 7.49
CA ALA A 48 8.14 17.36 6.67
C ALA A 48 8.00 16.29 5.57
N ALA A 49 9.09 15.92 4.90
CA ALA A 49 9.08 14.87 3.88
C ALA A 49 8.72 13.50 4.48
N LEU A 50 9.33 13.12 5.62
CA LEU A 50 8.99 11.89 6.33
C LEU A 50 7.53 11.86 6.79
N SER A 51 7.02 12.96 7.35
CA SER A 51 5.62 13.08 7.76
C SER A 51 4.66 12.94 6.57
N ASN A 52 5.00 13.52 5.42
CA ASN A 52 4.21 13.39 4.20
C ASN A 52 4.17 11.93 3.72
N ILE A 53 5.33 11.25 3.67
CA ILE A 53 5.41 9.84 3.27
C ILE A 53 4.58 8.98 4.22
N ALA A 54 4.72 9.18 5.54
CA ALA A 54 3.99 8.42 6.55
C ALA A 54 2.47 8.59 6.39
N SER A 55 1.99 9.84 6.24
CA SER A 55 0.57 10.14 6.07
C SER A 55 -0.01 9.50 4.79
N LEU A 56 0.67 9.67 3.66
CA LEU A 56 0.25 9.08 2.38
C LEU A 56 0.25 7.55 2.42
N SER A 57 1.23 6.95 3.10
CA SER A 57 1.33 5.50 3.27
C SER A 57 0.17 4.93 4.09
N LEU A 58 -0.22 5.62 5.17
CA LEU A 58 -1.37 5.21 5.98
C LEU A 58 -2.67 5.24 5.17
N GLU A 59 -2.86 6.22 4.29
CA GLU A 59 -4.03 6.26 3.40
C GLU A 59 -4.03 5.11 2.38
N VAL A 60 -2.86 4.74 1.85
CA VAL A 60 -2.72 3.54 0.99
C VAL A 60 -3.14 2.30 1.77
N TYR A 61 -2.60 2.09 2.98
CA TYR A 61 -2.91 0.92 3.81
C TYR A 61 -4.39 0.85 4.20
N ALA A 62 -4.99 2.00 4.54
CA ALA A 62 -6.41 2.09 4.88
C ALA A 62 -7.32 1.76 3.69
N SER A 63 -6.84 1.92 2.45
CA SER A 63 -7.61 1.57 1.25
C SER A 63 -7.62 0.07 0.93
N VAL A 64 -6.65 -0.70 1.45
CA VAL A 64 -6.44 -2.12 1.13
C VAL A 64 -7.70 -2.98 1.25
N PRO A 65 -8.53 -2.85 2.31
CA PRO A 65 -9.74 -3.66 2.45
C PRO A 65 -10.74 -3.49 1.29
N GLN A 66 -10.73 -2.38 0.56
CA GLN A 66 -11.63 -2.19 -0.59
C GLN A 66 -11.29 -3.11 -1.77
N TYR A 67 -10.03 -3.50 -1.90
CA TYR A 67 -9.53 -4.34 -2.99
C TYR A 67 -9.31 -5.77 -2.53
N ALA A 68 -8.75 -5.99 -1.34
CA ALA A 68 -8.32 -7.33 -0.91
C ALA A 68 -9.41 -8.14 -0.16
N SER A 69 -10.54 -7.50 0.20
CA SER A 69 -11.62 -8.14 0.98
C SER A 69 -12.75 -8.70 0.10
N TYR A 70 -12.48 -9.10 -1.14
CA TYR A 70 -13.46 -9.79 -1.97
C TYR A 70 -13.84 -11.20 -1.44
N ALA A 71 -13.12 -11.67 -0.41
CA ALA A 71 -13.52 -12.83 0.38
C ALA A 71 -14.91 -12.58 0.99
N CYS A 72 -15.92 -13.25 0.43
CA CYS A 72 -17.20 -13.47 1.11
C CYS A 72 -18.00 -12.22 1.47
N ARG A 73 -18.10 -11.20 0.59
CA ARG A 73 -19.29 -10.34 0.60
C ARG A 73 -20.49 -11.22 0.26
N SER A 74 -21.08 -11.89 1.26
CA SER A 74 -22.39 -12.50 1.13
C SER A 74 -23.31 -11.42 0.56
N LYS A 75 -24.23 -11.80 -0.34
CA LYS A 75 -25.18 -10.89 -1.01
C LYS A 75 -26.16 -10.17 -0.05
N ARG A 76 -25.82 -10.02 1.24
CA ARG A 76 -26.68 -9.52 2.30
C ARG A 76 -26.53 -8.03 2.61
N SER A 77 -25.59 -7.32 2.00
CA SER A 77 -25.36 -5.89 2.27
C SER A 77 -25.63 -4.99 1.06
N GLN A 78 -26.76 -5.21 0.38
CA GLN A 78 -27.38 -4.16 -0.44
C GLN A 78 -28.36 -3.28 0.35
N GLY A 79 -28.55 -3.55 1.64
CA GLY A 79 -29.26 -2.69 2.58
C GLY A 79 -28.53 -2.66 3.92
N GLN A 80 -28.44 -1.48 4.52
CA GLN A 80 -27.80 -1.18 5.80
C GLN A 80 -26.26 -1.11 5.79
N ALA A 81 -25.81 0.10 5.45
CA ALA A 81 -24.62 0.67 6.05
C ALA A 81 -24.88 0.86 7.55
N GLU A 82 -24.11 0.19 8.40
CA GLU A 82 -23.78 0.66 9.75
C GLU A 82 -22.69 -0.26 10.33
N ASN A 83 -21.51 0.33 10.55
CA ASN A 83 -20.42 -0.17 11.39
C ASN A 83 -19.90 -1.59 11.08
N THR A 84 -19.09 -1.74 10.04
CA THR A 84 -18.34 -3.00 9.81
C THR A 84 -16.84 -2.76 9.88
N ASP A 85 -16.27 -3.33 10.94
CA ASP A 85 -14.87 -3.60 11.19
C ASP A 85 -14.17 -4.09 9.90
N LEU A 86 -13.26 -3.28 9.35
CA LEU A 86 -12.54 -3.53 8.10
C LEU A 86 -11.37 -4.51 8.28
N SER A 87 -11.49 -5.46 9.20
CA SER A 87 -10.45 -6.47 9.42
C SER A 87 -10.45 -7.47 8.27
N VAL A 88 -9.33 -7.49 7.53
CA VAL A 88 -9.05 -8.54 6.54
C VAL A 88 -8.76 -9.83 7.33
N VAL A 89 -9.81 -10.53 7.74
CA VAL A 89 -9.67 -11.87 8.35
C VAL A 89 -9.49 -12.86 7.22
N PRO A 90 -8.37 -13.60 7.16
CA PRO A 90 -8.18 -14.66 6.17
C PRO A 90 -9.17 -15.80 6.48
N GLN A 91 -10.31 -15.84 5.79
CA GLN A 91 -11.21 -16.99 5.83
C GLN A 91 -10.64 -18.13 5.00
N LYS A 92 -10.61 -19.33 5.60
CA LYS A 92 -9.85 -20.48 5.11
C LYS A 92 -10.43 -21.17 3.87
N ASP A 93 -11.62 -20.81 3.40
CA ASP A 93 -12.30 -21.53 2.30
C ASP A 93 -13.19 -20.59 1.45
N CYS A 94 -12.58 -19.75 0.62
CA CYS A 94 -13.30 -19.05 -0.46
C CYS A 94 -12.77 -19.53 -1.82
N ASN A 95 -13.22 -20.72 -2.26
CA ASN A 95 -12.94 -21.28 -3.59
C ASN A 95 -13.71 -20.58 -4.72
N LYS A 96 -14.01 -19.28 -4.57
CA LYS A 96 -14.69 -18.50 -5.62
C LYS A 96 -13.65 -18.07 -6.65
N VAL A 97 -13.90 -18.35 -7.93
CA VAL A 97 -13.13 -17.76 -9.03
C VAL A 97 -13.42 -16.26 -9.06
N HIS A 98 -12.38 -15.45 -8.90
CA HIS A 98 -12.47 -13.99 -9.00
C HIS A 98 -12.73 -13.55 -10.44
N THR A 99 -13.56 -12.53 -10.61
CA THR A 99 -13.81 -11.90 -11.90
C THR A 99 -12.58 -11.12 -12.36
N PRO A 100 -12.40 -10.88 -13.67
CA PRO A 100 -11.30 -10.06 -14.17
C PRO A 100 -11.23 -8.66 -13.54
N SER A 101 -12.37 -8.05 -13.21
CA SER A 101 -12.42 -6.76 -12.53
C SER A 101 -11.91 -6.84 -11.09
N GLU A 102 -12.34 -7.84 -10.31
CA GLU A 102 -11.84 -8.07 -8.94
C GLU A 102 -10.31 -8.33 -8.93
N LEU A 103 -9.79 -9.03 -9.95
CA LEU A 103 -8.34 -9.25 -10.13
C LEU A 103 -7.61 -7.96 -10.48
N LEU A 104 -8.15 -7.15 -11.39
CA LEU A 104 -7.57 -5.87 -11.80
C LEU A 104 -7.51 -4.90 -10.60
N ASP A 105 -8.58 -4.82 -9.83
CA ASP A 105 -8.65 -4.03 -8.60
C ASP A 105 -7.51 -4.39 -7.65
N CYS A 106 -7.35 -5.68 -7.33
CA CYS A 106 -6.23 -6.16 -6.51
C CYS A 106 -4.87 -5.84 -7.13
N TYR A 107 -4.74 -6.02 -8.45
CA TYR A 107 -3.48 -5.79 -9.15
C TYR A 107 -3.02 -4.34 -9.03
N THR A 108 -3.94 -3.38 -9.13
CA THR A 108 -3.63 -1.94 -9.09
C THR A 108 -3.18 -1.47 -7.69
N LEU A 109 -3.51 -2.22 -6.65
CA LEU A 109 -3.11 -1.92 -5.27
C LEU A 109 -1.67 -2.35 -4.94
N ILE A 110 -1.16 -3.38 -5.63
CA ILE A 110 0.12 -4.03 -5.32
C ILE A 110 1.28 -3.02 -5.29
N PHE A 111 1.40 -2.18 -6.32
CA PHE A 111 2.53 -1.27 -6.44
C PHE A 111 2.46 -0.08 -5.45
N PRO A 112 1.31 0.59 -5.25
CA PRO A 112 1.16 1.57 -4.18
C PRO A 112 1.52 1.01 -2.79
N MET A 113 1.08 -0.21 -2.44
CA MET A 113 1.44 -0.84 -1.16
C MET A 113 2.95 -1.06 -1.03
N TYR A 114 3.59 -1.59 -2.08
CA TYR A 114 5.03 -1.80 -2.11
C TYR A 114 5.81 -0.49 -1.94
N ILE A 115 5.43 0.56 -2.67
CA ILE A 115 6.08 1.88 -2.56
C ILE A 115 5.93 2.47 -1.16
N ALA A 116 4.75 2.34 -0.55
CA ALA A 116 4.51 2.80 0.82
C ALA A 116 5.36 2.01 1.83
N ALA A 117 5.45 0.69 1.69
CA ALA A 117 6.18 -0.18 2.62
C ALA A 117 7.70 -0.08 2.50
N ARG A 118 8.23 0.10 1.29
CA ARG A 118 9.68 0.26 1.09
C ARG A 118 10.19 1.63 1.55
N SER A 119 9.30 2.57 1.83
CA SER A 119 9.64 3.97 2.09
C SER A 119 10.48 4.12 3.37
N LYS A 120 11.32 5.17 3.44
CA LYS A 120 12.14 5.52 4.61
C LYS A 120 11.29 5.76 5.86
N ALA A 121 10.04 6.21 5.69
CA ALA A 121 9.12 6.45 6.80
C ALA A 121 8.38 5.18 7.27
N ALA A 122 8.49 4.06 6.55
CA ALA A 122 7.80 2.82 6.92
C ALA A 122 8.43 2.19 8.16
N THR A 123 7.59 1.84 9.12
CA THR A 123 7.96 1.05 10.29
C THR A 123 8.17 -0.43 9.93
N VAL A 124 8.84 -1.17 10.81
CA VAL A 124 9.03 -2.62 10.65
C VAL A 124 7.67 -3.35 10.59
N ASP A 125 6.73 -2.98 11.45
CA ASP A 125 5.41 -3.61 11.50
C ASP A 125 4.60 -3.33 10.23
N GLN A 126 4.66 -2.12 9.69
CA GLN A 126 4.02 -1.78 8.42
C GLN A 126 4.63 -2.58 7.26
N ARG A 127 5.96 -2.72 7.20
CA ARG A 127 6.64 -3.56 6.21
C ARG A 127 6.17 -5.01 6.30
N GLN A 128 6.18 -5.59 7.51
CA GLN A 128 5.75 -6.97 7.74
C GLN A 128 4.28 -7.19 7.35
N TRP A 129 3.41 -6.25 7.72
CA TRP A 129 2.00 -6.31 7.36
C TRP A 129 1.80 -6.25 5.85
N VAL A 130 2.49 -5.36 5.14
CA VAL A 130 2.42 -5.29 3.66
C VAL A 130 2.98 -6.55 3.01
N THR A 131 4.11 -7.07 3.49
CA THR A 131 4.66 -8.35 3.00
C THR A 131 3.64 -9.48 3.17
N TYR A 132 2.99 -9.58 4.32
CA TYR A 132 1.92 -10.54 4.56
C TYR A 132 0.77 -10.36 3.57
N MET A 133 0.30 -9.12 3.38
CA MET A 133 -0.80 -8.82 2.47
C MET A 133 -0.45 -9.14 1.02
N LEU A 134 0.78 -8.88 0.57
CA LEU A 134 1.24 -9.22 -0.78
C LEU A 134 1.31 -10.74 -0.99
N ARG A 135 1.73 -11.51 0.02
CA ARG A 135 1.67 -12.98 -0.04
C ARG A 135 0.22 -13.47 -0.10
N TYR A 136 -0.67 -12.92 0.74
CA TYR A 136 -2.10 -13.20 0.67
C TYR A 136 -2.67 -12.90 -0.73
N ILE A 137 -2.32 -11.75 -1.33
CA ILE A 137 -2.79 -11.39 -2.68
C ILE A 137 -2.29 -12.41 -3.72
N SER A 138 -1.03 -12.82 -3.63
CA SER A 138 -0.48 -13.86 -4.51
C SER A 138 -1.24 -15.17 -4.37
N ASP A 139 -1.43 -15.65 -3.14
CA ASP A 139 -2.00 -16.97 -2.87
C ASP A 139 -3.50 -17.01 -3.15
N HIS A 140 -4.23 -15.96 -2.76
CA HIS A 140 -5.69 -15.90 -2.86
C HIS A 140 -6.20 -15.46 -4.25
N PHE A 141 -5.50 -14.54 -4.91
CA PHE A 141 -5.90 -14.01 -6.23
C PHE A 141 -5.05 -14.54 -7.38
N GLY A 142 -3.99 -15.33 -7.10
CA GLY A 142 -3.10 -15.88 -8.13
C GLY A 142 -2.19 -14.85 -8.80
N ILE A 143 -2.00 -13.67 -8.20
CA ILE A 143 -1.22 -12.59 -8.79
C ILE A 143 0.26 -12.73 -8.42
N ARG A 144 1.03 -13.39 -9.28
CA ARG A 144 2.46 -13.70 -9.06
C ARG A 144 3.33 -12.48 -8.77
N ASN A 145 3.01 -11.31 -9.33
CA ASN A 145 3.75 -10.07 -9.09
C ASN A 145 3.71 -9.65 -7.62
N ALA A 146 2.65 -9.99 -6.87
CA ALA A 146 2.56 -9.70 -5.45
C ALA A 146 3.62 -10.47 -4.65
N LEU A 147 3.84 -11.76 -4.97
CA LEU A 147 4.87 -12.57 -4.32
C LEU A 147 6.28 -12.03 -4.57
N LEU A 148 6.57 -11.59 -5.79
CA LEU A 148 7.86 -10.98 -6.12
C LEU A 148 8.13 -9.74 -5.26
N LEU A 149 7.15 -8.84 -5.14
CA LEU A 149 7.31 -7.64 -4.33
C LEU A 149 7.41 -7.95 -2.83
N ALA A 150 6.71 -8.97 -2.34
CA ALA A 150 6.86 -9.44 -0.96
C ALA A 150 8.31 -9.90 -0.69
N GLN A 151 8.89 -10.66 -1.60
CA GLN A 151 10.28 -11.14 -1.48
C GLN A 151 11.30 -9.99 -1.52
N LEU A 152 11.05 -8.94 -2.29
CA LEU A 152 11.91 -7.76 -2.34
C LEU A 152 11.88 -6.97 -1.03
N LEU A 153 10.69 -6.83 -0.42
CA LEU A 153 10.55 -6.23 0.91
C LEU A 153 11.28 -7.04 1.98
N ASP A 154 11.22 -8.39 1.93
CA ASP A 154 11.96 -9.25 2.86
C ASP A 154 13.48 -9.10 2.72
N GLN A 155 13.96 -8.88 1.50
CA GLN A 155 15.38 -8.78 1.20
C GLN A 155 15.94 -7.37 1.38
N ASN A 156 15.09 -6.37 1.66
CA ASN A 156 15.43 -4.94 1.58
C ASN A 156 16.15 -4.59 0.26
N ARG A 157 15.73 -5.19 -0.87
CA ARG A 157 16.33 -4.97 -2.18
C ARG A 157 15.42 -4.10 -3.03
N ASP A 158 16.00 -3.05 -3.62
CA ASP A 158 15.30 -2.21 -4.58
C ASP A 158 15.21 -2.88 -5.96
N ILE A 159 14.09 -2.64 -6.65
CA ILE A 159 14.01 -2.84 -8.10
C ILE A 159 14.57 -1.58 -8.75
N SER A 160 15.74 -1.68 -9.38
CA SER A 160 16.15 -0.67 -10.37
C SER A 160 15.15 -0.71 -11.52
N PRO A 161 14.49 0.41 -11.85
CA PRO A 161 13.79 0.52 -13.14
C PRO A 161 14.75 0.33 -14.31
#